data_AF-A0A3B8PK64-F1
#
_entry.id   AF-A0A3B8PK64-F1
#
_cell.length_a   1.000
_cell.length_b   1.000
_cell.length_c   1.000
_cell.angle_alpha   90.00
_cell.angle_beta   90.00
_cell.angle_gamma   90.00
#
_symmetry.space_group_name_H-M   'P 1'
#
loop_
_entity.id
_entity.type
_entity.pdbx_description
1 polymer ?
#
loop_
_entity_poly.entity_id
_entity_poly.type
_entity_poly.pdbx_seq_one_letter_code
_entity_poly.pdbx_strand_id
1 'polypeptide(L)'
;TVKETVVRSRAYAYRDRRTKKREFRRLWITRLNAACRQRGVRYSQFIHQLQDSGIELDRKTLSEIAISHPQVFDEIVAAAASAA
;
A
#
# COMPACT_ATOMS: atom_id res chain seq x y z
N THR A 1 -18.53 34.97 5.62
CA THR A 1 -18.60 35.11 7.09
C THR A 1 -18.04 33.87 7.79
N VAL A 2 -17.44 33.99 8.99
CA VAL A 2 -16.87 32.86 9.78
C VAL A 2 -17.82 31.66 9.87
N LYS A 3 -19.12 31.90 10.00
CA LYS A 3 -20.17 30.87 10.03
C LYS A 3 -20.20 29.98 8.78
N GLU A 4 -20.04 30.55 7.58
CA GLU A 4 -20.05 29.81 6.32
C GLU A 4 -18.79 28.95 6.17
N THR A 5 -17.64 29.47 6.60
CA THR A 5 -16.39 28.73 6.63
C THR A 5 -16.51 27.49 7.52
N VAL A 6 -17.06 27.63 8.73
CA VAL A 6 -17.23 26.49 9.67
C VAL A 6 -18.11 25.39 9.08
N VAL A 7 -19.20 25.73 8.40
CA VAL A 7 -20.09 24.75 7.76
C VAL A 7 -19.35 24.01 6.64
N ARG A 8 -18.62 24.74 5.77
CA ARG A 8 -17.82 24.12 4.70
C ARG A 8 -16.69 23.26 5.24
N SER A 9 -15.97 23.72 6.26
CA SER A 9 -14.89 22.97 6.92
C SER A 9 -15.39 21.65 7.52
N ARG A 10 -16.58 21.63 8.12
CA ARG A 10 -17.20 20.38 8.63
C ARG A 10 -17.52 19.40 7.51
N ALA A 11 -18.04 19.88 6.37
CA ALA A 11 -18.31 19.04 5.21
C ALA A 11 -17.02 18.42 4.63
N TYR A 12 -15.95 19.23 4.50
CA TYR A 12 -14.64 18.74 4.07
C TYR A 12 -14.04 17.75 5.06
N ALA A 13 -14.10 18.03 6.37
CA ALA A 13 -13.59 17.11 7.39
C ALA A 13 -14.29 15.73 7.35
N TYR A 14 -15.59 15.67 7.04
CA TYR A 14 -16.29 14.40 6.86
C TYR A 14 -15.81 13.65 5.60
N ARG A 15 -15.74 14.35 4.46
CA ARG A 15 -15.25 13.79 3.19
C ARG A 15 -13.82 13.28 3.33
N ASP A 16 -12.94 14.09 3.91
CA ASP A 16 -11.50 13.85 3.94
C ASP A 16 -11.11 12.72 4.88
N ARG A 17 -11.91 12.41 5.91
CA ARG A 17 -11.75 11.18 6.70
C ARG A 17 -11.87 9.92 5.83
N ARG A 18 -12.75 9.92 4.83
CA ARG A 18 -12.90 8.81 3.86
C ARG A 18 -11.79 8.85 2.81
N THR A 19 -11.42 10.05 2.36
CA THR A 19 -10.34 10.24 1.37
C THR A 19 -8.98 9.82 1.91
N LYS A 20 -8.65 10.16 3.16
CA LYS A 20 -7.40 9.79 3.84
C LYS A 20 -7.11 8.29 3.78
N LYS A 21 -8.13 7.44 3.94
CA LYS A 21 -7.99 5.97 3.80
C LYS A 21 -7.59 5.56 2.38
N ARG A 22 -8.14 6.22 1.36
CA ARG A 22 -7.81 5.98 -0.06
C ARG A 22 -6.42 6.49 -0.42
N GLU A 23 -6.04 7.66 0.10
CA GLU A 23 -4.73 8.26 -0.09
C GLU A 23 -3.61 7.39 0.48
N PHE A 24 -3.78 6.87 1.71
CA PHE A 24 -2.81 5.94 2.28
C PHE A 24 -2.70 4.65 1.48
N ARG A 25 -3.82 4.08 1.04
CA ARG A 25 -3.79 2.89 0.18
C ARG A 25 -3.01 3.19 -1.11
N ARG A 26 -3.23 4.34 -1.74
CA ARG A 26 -2.49 4.77 -2.93
C ARG A 26 -1.00 4.91 -2.63
N LEU A 27 -0.64 5.53 -1.51
CA LEU A 27 0.76 5.68 -1.07
C LEU A 27 1.45 4.32 -0.89
N TRP A 28 0.82 3.37 -0.22
CA TRP A 28 1.39 2.03 -0.03
C TRP A 28 1.59 1.30 -1.35
N ILE A 29 0.64 1.41 -2.28
CA ILE A 29 0.77 0.83 -3.62
C ILE A 29 1.95 1.47 -4.37
N THR A 30 2.11 2.80 -4.31
CA THR A 30 3.22 3.49 -4.96
C THR A 30 4.57 3.06 -4.39
N ARG A 31 4.68 2.95 -3.06
CA ARG A 31 5.89 2.46 -2.37
C ARG A 31 6.23 1.03 -2.77
N LEU A 32 5.23 0.15 -2.74
CA LEU A 32 5.41 -1.26 -3.15
C LEU A 32 5.77 -1.38 -4.63
N ASN A 33 5.17 -0.58 -5.50
CA ASN A 33 5.50 -0.59 -6.92
C ASN A 33 6.98 -0.22 -7.14
N ALA A 34 7.49 0.79 -6.45
CA ALA A 34 8.92 1.13 -6.50
C ALA A 34 9.81 -0.02 -6.00
N ALA A 35 9.47 -0.63 -4.85
CA ALA A 35 10.22 -1.75 -4.29
C ALA A 35 10.21 -3.00 -5.18
N CYS A 36 9.07 -3.32 -5.79
CA CYS A 36 8.93 -4.43 -6.73
C CYS A 36 9.75 -4.17 -8.01
N ARG A 37 9.70 -2.94 -8.54
CA ARG A 37 10.48 -2.55 -9.73
C ARG A 37 11.98 -2.67 -9.53
N GLN A 38 12.50 -2.34 -8.34
CA GLN A 38 13.91 -2.53 -8.01
C GLN A 38 14.35 -4.00 -8.11
N ARG A 39 13.42 -4.94 -7.93
CA ARG A 39 13.63 -6.39 -7.99
C ARG A 39 13.21 -7.02 -9.31
N GLY A 40 12.85 -6.19 -10.31
CA GLY A 40 12.40 -6.66 -11.62
C GLY A 40 10.97 -7.24 -11.65
N VAL A 41 10.20 -7.15 -10.56
CA VAL A 41 8.84 -7.72 -10.48
C VAL A 41 7.78 -6.64 -10.68
N ARG A 42 6.68 -6.97 -11.36
CA ARG A 42 5.53 -6.07 -11.49
C ARG A 42 4.63 -6.21 -10.26
N TYR A 43 4.18 -5.08 -9.71
CA TYR A 43 3.29 -5.07 -8.54
C TYR A 43 2.04 -5.94 -8.71
N SER A 44 1.40 -5.91 -9.89
CA SER A 44 0.21 -6.72 -10.16
C SER A 44 0.48 -8.22 -10.06
N GLN A 45 1.64 -8.66 -10.59
CA GLN A 45 2.08 -10.04 -10.52
C GLN A 45 2.44 -10.43 -9.09
N PHE A 46 3.17 -9.57 -8.37
CA PHE A 46 3.51 -9.80 -6.97
C PHE A 46 2.28 -9.99 -6.07
N ILE A 47 1.23 -9.17 -6.25
CA ILE A 47 -0.02 -9.30 -5.50
C ILE A 47 -0.77 -10.58 -5.86
N HIS A 48 -0.78 -10.97 -7.14
CA HIS A 48 -1.38 -12.23 -7.57
C HIS A 48 -0.66 -13.42 -6.92
N GLN A 49 0.68 -13.44 -7.03
CA GLN A 49 1.53 -14.45 -6.43
C GLN A 49 1.38 -14.54 -4.91
N LEU A 50 1.30 -13.42 -4.20
CA LEU A 50 1.00 -13.39 -2.76
C LEU A 50 -0.32 -14.08 -2.43
N GLN A 51 -1.35 -13.86 -3.24
CA GLN A 51 -2.67 -14.47 -3.06
C GLN A 51 -2.64 -15.97 -3.35
N ASP A 52 -1.95 -16.40 -4.41
CA ASP A 52 -1.77 -17.82 -4.74
C ASP A 52 -0.96 -18.56 -3.66
N SER A 53 0.03 -17.87 -3.08
CA SER A 53 0.87 -18.39 -1.99
C SER A 53 0.15 -18.46 -0.64
N GLY A 54 -1.08 -17.96 -0.53
CA GLY A 54 -1.83 -17.88 0.73
C GLY A 54 -1.25 -16.89 1.76
N ILE A 55 -0.42 -15.94 1.32
CA ILE A 55 0.21 -14.95 2.21
C ILE A 55 -0.72 -13.75 2.37
N GLU A 56 -1.50 -13.72 3.45
CA GLU A 56 -2.46 -12.66 3.76
C GLU A 56 -1.82 -11.44 4.45
N LEU A 57 -0.78 -10.86 3.85
CA LEU A 57 -0.14 -9.66 4.39
C LEU A 57 -0.79 -8.35 3.91
N ASP A 58 -1.03 -7.45 4.86
CA ASP A 58 -1.56 -6.13 4.59
C ASP A 58 -0.57 -5.23 3.84
N ARG A 59 -1.09 -4.42 2.91
CA ARG A 59 -0.28 -3.46 2.11
C ARG A 59 0.45 -2.43 2.94
N LYS A 60 -0.11 -2.05 4.10
CA LYS A 60 0.53 -1.15 5.05
C LYS A 60 1.83 -1.77 5.54
N THR A 61 1.74 -2.98 6.09
CA THR A 61 2.85 -3.73 6.66
C THR A 61 3.89 -4.07 5.59
N LEU A 62 3.45 -4.55 4.42
CA LEU A 62 4.34 -4.80 3.28
C LEU A 62 5.11 -3.54 2.87
N SER A 63 4.44 -2.38 2.82
CA SER A 63 5.12 -1.13 2.45
C SER A 63 6.13 -0.67 3.49
N GLU A 64 5.91 -1.00 4.77
CA GLU A 64 6.83 -0.68 5.85
C GLU A 64 8.03 -1.62 5.83
N ILE A 65 7.81 -2.92 5.66
CA ILE A 65 8.89 -3.92 5.51
C ILE A 65 9.77 -3.57 4.31
N ALA A 66 9.18 -3.19 3.18
CA ALA A 66 9.93 -2.79 1.99
C ALA A 66 10.87 -1.59 2.22
N ILE A 67 10.55 -0.71 3.20
CA ILE A 67 11.37 0.46 3.54
C ILE A 67 12.39 0.12 4.63
N SER A 68 11.92 -0.47 5.73
CA SER A 68 12.69 -0.66 6.95
C SER A 68 13.60 -1.89 6.88
N HIS A 69 13.18 -2.94 6.16
CA HIS A 69 13.91 -4.20 6.04
C HIS A 69 13.88 -4.74 4.60
N PRO A 70 14.68 -4.17 3.68
CA PRO A 70 14.69 -4.58 2.28
C PRO A 70 15.00 -6.08 2.06
N GLN A 71 15.88 -6.65 2.89
CA GLN A 71 16.26 -8.07 2.84
C GLN A 71 15.07 -9.00 3.12
N VAL A 72 14.27 -8.66 4.13
CA VAL A 72 13.04 -9.42 4.46
C VAL A 72 12.03 -9.32 3.32
N PHE A 73 11.96 -8.17 2.65
CA PHE A 73 11.10 -8.03 1.48
C PHE A 73 11.60 -8.88 0.29
N ASP A 74 12.91 -9.09 0.14
CA ASP A 74 13.46 -10.02 -0.87
C ASP A 74 13.00 -11.47 -0.62
N GLU A 75 13.04 -11.92 0.64
CA GLU A 75 12.56 -13.24 1.04
C GLU A 75 11.07 -13.42 0.76
N ILE A 76 10.24 -12.39 1.04
CA ILE A 76 8.80 -12.42 0.74
C ILE A 76 8.56 -12.51 -0.77
N VAL A 77 9.33 -11.77 -1.57
CA VAL A 77 9.21 -11.82 -3.03
C VAL A 77 9.62 -13.20 -3.56
N ALA A 78 10.69 -13.78 -3.03
CA ALA A 78 11.13 -15.13 -3.39
C ALA A 78 10.10 -16.20 -2.98
N ALA A 79 9.56 -16.11 -1.76
CA ALA A 79 8.51 -16.99 -1.28
C ALA A 79 7.26 -16.91 -2.18
N ALA A 80 6.83 -15.70 -2.54
CA ALA A 80 5.70 -15.49 -3.43
C ALA A 80 5.94 -16.05 -4.85
N ALA A 81 7.18 -15.97 -5.35
CA ALA A 81 7.53 -16.51 -6.66
C ALA A 81 7.56 -18.05 -6.68
N SER A 82 7.90 -18.69 -5.56
CA SER A 82 8.07 -20.14 -5.45
C SER A 82 6.77 -20.95 -5.40
N ALA A 83 5.64 -20.31 -5.08
CA ALA A 83 4.33 -20.97 -4.99
C ALA A 83 3.58 -21.06 -6.33
N ALA A 84 4.19 -20.58 -7.42
CA ALA A 84 3.67 -20.65 -8.78
C ALA A 84 4.21 -21.87 -9.55
#